data_AF-A0A3M1H1F4-F1
#
_entry.id   AF-A0A3M1H1F4-F1
#
_cell.length_a   1.000
_cell.length_b   1.000
_cell.length_c   1.000
_cell.angle_alpha   90.00
_cell.angle_beta   90.00
_cell.angle_gamma   90.00
#
_symmetry.space_group_name_H-M   'P 1'
#
loop_
_entity.id
_entity.type
_entity.pdbx_description
1 polymer ?
#
loop_
_entity_poly.entity_id
_entity_poly.type
_entity_poly.pdbx_seq_one_letter_code
_entity_poly.pdbx_strand_id
1 'polypeptide(L)'
;TLWYNMGYIGIYDLYAAQTFWETVGLRIGKRFPKMEWFVGVGDSGYEVLKERRKSFPDAGYNSIPTIGGLFKINLHGLWLGSSLMLRYEFGKKGNRNSLHKTPGIDYKEVLRGDILENYLNNNPSDPQGDFFPTPTPHNDFSWRWTYWMGFGGFFLGPIKLRWNDLSLAFENKPADLARRFTYNGVTKDVYLGDLTDDRYEITLANESYLEILPGKLDLVLGAWVGYAWDQDNRFRPDDSNRFIFSVVGRPQYYINDYFHVLLETSFAVEKSTIGNRYREHFDSIQANTGGIPDPKGLEWGDRDIKYTFQFKGGLVFNLGGKGIYSRPSIRLLFGVQYSNVHGAFSNSYNESLNRRNFWNTNKDVHWHYLISIEVEHWFGGS
;
A
#
# COMPACT_ATOMS: atom_id res chain seq x y z
N THR A 1 -14.13 3.94 17.10
CA THR A 1 -12.93 4.26 16.30
C THR A 1 -12.81 5.77 16.17
N LEU A 2 -11.58 6.30 16.19
CA LEU A 2 -11.25 7.71 16.01
C LEU A 2 -11.10 8.12 14.55
N TRP A 3 -11.20 7.14 13.64
CA TRP A 3 -10.93 7.30 12.22
C TRP A 3 -11.61 8.55 11.63
N TYR A 4 -10.81 9.26 10.83
CA TYR A 4 -11.27 10.37 10.03
C TYR A 4 -10.52 10.34 8.70
N ASN A 5 -11.25 10.66 7.63
CA ASN A 5 -10.68 10.81 6.31
C ASN A 5 -11.06 12.16 5.72
N MET A 6 -10.06 12.90 5.22
CA MET A 6 -10.30 14.21 4.58
C MET A 6 -10.75 14.10 3.13
N GLY A 7 -10.31 13.06 2.42
CA GLY A 7 -10.49 12.90 0.99
C GLY A 7 -10.39 11.45 0.53
N TYR A 8 -11.17 11.05 -0.46
CA TYR A 8 -11.22 9.68 -0.96
C TYR A 8 -10.96 9.68 -2.46
N ILE A 9 -9.91 8.97 -2.86
CA ILE A 9 -9.51 8.81 -4.24
C ILE A 9 -10.20 7.54 -4.76
N GLY A 10 -11.47 7.69 -5.11
CA GLY A 10 -12.36 6.61 -5.49
C GLY A 10 -11.94 5.83 -6.74
N ILE A 11 -11.23 6.44 -7.69
CA ILE A 11 -10.73 5.68 -8.85
C ILE A 11 -9.64 4.67 -8.50
N TYR A 12 -8.98 4.83 -7.34
CA TYR A 12 -7.99 3.90 -6.80
C TYR A 12 -8.45 3.15 -5.54
N ASP A 13 -9.68 3.41 -5.05
CA ASP A 13 -10.15 2.96 -3.73
C ASP A 13 -9.12 3.28 -2.60
N LEU A 14 -8.60 4.52 -2.63
CA LEU A 14 -7.47 4.92 -1.80
C LEU A 14 -7.84 6.04 -0.80
N TYR A 15 -7.58 5.77 0.48
CA TYR A 15 -7.70 6.71 1.59
C TYR A 15 -6.35 7.34 1.94
N ALA A 16 -5.80 8.16 1.04
CA ALA A 16 -4.47 8.76 1.25
C ALA A 16 -4.46 9.71 2.46
N ALA A 17 -5.42 10.63 2.56
CA ALA A 17 -5.51 11.63 3.62
C ALA A 17 -6.28 11.16 4.87
N GLN A 18 -6.11 9.89 5.26
CA GLN A 18 -6.69 9.33 6.47
C GLN A 18 -5.83 9.54 7.72
N THR A 19 -6.48 9.61 8.88
CA THR A 19 -5.84 9.65 10.20
C THR A 19 -6.61 8.79 11.20
N PHE A 20 -5.91 8.27 12.20
CA PHE A 20 -6.49 7.42 13.25
C PHE A 20 -7.22 6.17 12.72
N TRP A 21 -6.75 5.61 11.60
CA TRP A 21 -7.31 4.36 11.07
C TRP A 21 -7.25 3.28 12.15
N GLU A 22 -8.38 2.60 12.37
CA GLU A 22 -8.55 1.57 13.40
C GLU A 22 -8.05 1.91 14.82
N THR A 23 -7.91 3.20 15.14
CA THR A 23 -7.50 3.65 16.47
C THR A 23 -8.73 3.77 17.37
N VAL A 24 -8.66 3.21 18.59
CA VAL A 24 -9.75 3.28 19.57
C VAL A 24 -9.42 4.31 20.64
N GLY A 25 -10.31 5.26 20.89
CA GLY A 25 -10.05 6.31 21.87
C GLY A 25 -11.12 7.40 21.89
N LEU A 26 -10.74 8.56 22.41
CA LEU A 26 -11.60 9.73 22.56
C LEU A 26 -11.06 10.89 21.71
N ARG A 27 -11.97 11.62 21.06
CA ARG A 27 -11.66 12.89 20.40
C ARG A 27 -12.58 13.99 20.87
N ILE A 28 -12.04 15.19 20.92
CA ILE A 28 -12.80 16.42 21.09
C ILE A 28 -12.54 17.33 19.90
N GLY A 29 -13.59 17.93 19.37
CA GLY A 29 -13.49 18.76 18.19
C GLY A 29 -14.78 19.49 17.89
N LYS A 30 -14.71 20.38 16.91
CA LYS A 30 -15.86 21.16 16.47
C LYS A 30 -15.80 21.41 14.97
N ARG A 31 -16.94 21.27 14.32
CA ARG A 31 -17.15 21.61 12.93
C ARG A 31 -17.95 22.91 12.83
N PHE A 32 -17.41 23.85 12.07
CA PHE A 32 -18.00 25.12 11.68
C PHE A 32 -18.19 25.13 10.15
N PRO A 33 -19.01 26.05 9.60
CA PRO A 33 -19.22 26.11 8.15
C PRO A 33 -17.94 26.29 7.33
N LYS A 34 -16.92 26.98 7.87
CA LYS A 34 -15.66 27.27 7.18
C LYS A 34 -14.43 26.60 7.82
N MET A 35 -14.62 25.79 8.85
CA MET A 35 -13.49 25.26 9.61
C MET A 35 -13.89 23.98 10.34
N GLU A 36 -12.99 23.01 10.43
CA GLU A 36 -13.18 21.82 11.23
C GLU A 36 -11.88 21.51 11.96
N TRP A 37 -11.97 21.16 13.23
CA TRP A 37 -10.80 20.70 13.96
C TRP A 37 -11.19 19.63 14.97
N PHE A 38 -10.26 18.74 15.27
CA PHE A 38 -10.34 17.87 16.44
C PHE A 38 -8.94 17.49 16.91
N VAL A 39 -8.87 17.13 18.19
CA VAL A 39 -7.72 16.43 18.78
C VAL A 39 -8.20 15.11 19.36
N GLY A 40 -7.36 14.09 19.29
CA GLY A 40 -7.69 12.73 19.71
C GLY A 40 -6.55 12.07 20.46
N VAL A 41 -6.91 11.23 21.42
CA VAL A 41 -6.01 10.33 22.14
C VAL A 41 -6.61 8.93 22.16
N GLY A 42 -5.80 7.90 21.94
CA GLY A 42 -6.28 6.53 21.83
C GLY A 42 -5.17 5.48 21.76
N ASP A 43 -5.54 4.30 21.28
CA ASP A 43 -4.68 3.14 21.11
C ASP A 43 -4.76 2.63 19.66
N SER A 44 -3.61 2.61 18.97
CA SER A 44 -3.48 2.11 17.59
C SER A 44 -2.98 0.66 17.53
N GLY A 45 -2.89 -0.03 18.67
CA GLY A 45 -2.36 -1.39 18.77
C GLY A 45 -3.04 -2.40 17.84
N TYR A 46 -4.34 -2.23 17.57
CA TYR A 46 -5.07 -3.14 16.67
C TYR A 46 -4.71 -2.94 15.19
N GLU A 47 -4.48 -1.69 14.76
CA GLU A 47 -4.01 -1.36 13.41
C GLU A 47 -2.63 -2.01 13.18
N VAL A 48 -1.70 -1.77 14.10
CA VAL A 48 -0.32 -2.29 14.01
C VAL A 48 -0.29 -3.82 14.11
N LEU A 49 -1.17 -4.41 14.92
CA LEU A 49 -1.33 -5.87 15.02
C LEU A 49 -1.68 -6.50 13.66
N LYS A 50 -2.61 -5.90 12.89
CA LYS A 50 -3.00 -6.46 11.59
C LYS A 50 -1.84 -6.50 10.61
N GLU A 51 -1.05 -5.43 10.58
CA GLU A 51 0.15 -5.37 9.74
C GLU A 51 1.19 -6.39 10.19
N ARG A 52 1.46 -6.49 11.50
CA ARG A 52 2.42 -7.46 12.06
C ARG A 52 2.02 -8.91 11.85
N ARG A 53 0.73 -9.23 11.79
CA ARG A 53 0.26 -10.59 11.50
C ARG A 53 0.58 -11.06 10.08
N LYS A 54 0.89 -10.14 9.16
CA LYS A 54 1.37 -10.50 7.81
C LYS A 54 2.79 -11.12 7.87
N SER A 55 3.63 -10.68 8.80
CA SER A 55 5.01 -11.17 8.97
C SER A 55 5.18 -12.17 10.13
N PHE A 56 4.36 -12.07 11.18
CA PHE A 56 4.38 -12.93 12.35
C PHE A 56 2.96 -13.31 12.79
N PRO A 57 2.42 -14.44 12.31
CA PRO A 57 1.03 -14.84 12.57
C PRO A 57 0.65 -14.96 14.06
N ASP A 58 1.63 -15.29 14.91
CA ASP A 58 1.45 -15.44 16.36
C ASP A 58 1.48 -14.11 17.14
N ALA A 59 1.61 -12.98 16.43
CA ALA A 59 1.56 -11.66 17.02
C ALA A 59 0.25 -11.49 17.81
N GLY A 60 0.40 -11.14 19.09
CA GLY A 60 -0.70 -10.72 19.96
C GLY A 60 -0.79 -9.21 20.06
N TYR A 61 -1.87 -8.75 20.68
CA TYR A 61 -2.11 -7.33 20.91
C TYR A 61 -1.06 -6.73 21.86
N ASN A 62 -0.64 -5.50 21.55
CA ASN A 62 0.08 -4.61 22.45
C ASN A 62 -0.49 -3.20 22.33
N SER A 63 -0.64 -2.51 23.44
CA SER A 63 -1.15 -1.13 23.42
C SER A 63 -0.09 -0.18 22.87
N ILE A 64 -0.52 0.65 21.92
CA ILE A 64 0.30 1.69 21.31
C ILE A 64 -0.43 3.01 21.53
N PRO A 65 -0.11 3.77 22.60
CA PRO A 65 -0.65 5.08 22.83
C PRO A 65 -0.43 6.00 21.64
N THR A 66 -1.53 6.63 21.22
CA THR A 66 -1.58 7.47 20.04
C THR A 66 -2.21 8.82 20.40
N ILE A 67 -1.59 9.90 19.95
CA ILE A 67 -2.11 11.26 20.05
C ILE A 67 -2.06 11.93 18.68
N GLY A 68 -3.01 12.82 18.41
CA GLY A 68 -2.98 13.57 17.17
C GLY A 68 -4.16 14.51 17.01
N GLY A 69 -4.33 15.02 15.81
CA GLY A 69 -5.43 15.90 15.50
C GLY A 69 -5.48 16.27 14.03
N LEU A 70 -6.55 16.98 13.69
CA LEU A 70 -6.87 17.46 12.36
C LEU A 70 -7.26 18.93 12.45
N PHE A 71 -6.87 19.68 11.43
CA PHE A 71 -7.44 20.98 11.14
C PHE A 71 -7.84 21.07 9.65
N LYS A 72 -9.01 21.63 9.35
CA LYS A 72 -9.48 21.96 8.00
C LYS A 72 -10.02 23.38 7.98
N ILE A 73 -9.83 24.09 6.88
CA ILE A 73 -10.35 25.44 6.66
C ILE A 73 -10.83 25.61 5.23
N ASN A 74 -11.91 26.37 5.05
CA ASN A 74 -12.41 26.80 3.74
C ASN A 74 -12.00 28.26 3.49
N LEU A 75 -11.24 28.46 2.42
CA LEU A 75 -10.82 29.75 1.90
C LEU A 75 -11.52 29.99 0.56
N HIS A 76 -12.72 30.57 0.60
CA HIS A 76 -13.49 30.95 -0.58
C HIS A 76 -13.73 29.80 -1.58
N GLY A 77 -14.12 28.62 -1.09
CA GLY A 77 -14.38 27.44 -1.93
C GLY A 77 -13.19 26.50 -2.10
N LEU A 78 -11.97 26.93 -1.72
CA LEU A 78 -10.81 26.05 -1.55
C LEU A 78 -10.80 25.51 -0.12
N TRP A 79 -10.94 24.20 0.03
CA TRP A 79 -10.74 23.55 1.31
C TRP A 79 -9.30 23.07 1.43
N LEU A 80 -8.66 23.41 2.55
CA LEU A 80 -7.36 22.91 2.94
C LEU A 80 -7.49 22.13 4.24
N GLY A 81 -6.78 21.03 4.38
CA GLY A 81 -6.78 20.18 5.55
C GLY A 81 -5.41 19.61 5.85
N SER A 82 -5.12 19.42 7.12
CA SER A 82 -3.93 18.70 7.57
C SER A 82 -4.21 17.92 8.84
N SER A 83 -3.52 16.80 9.02
CA SER A 83 -3.57 16.03 10.26
C SER A 83 -2.19 15.51 10.64
N LEU A 84 -2.02 15.24 11.93
CA LEU A 84 -0.84 14.59 12.49
C LEU A 84 -1.29 13.52 13.47
N MET A 85 -0.66 12.36 13.41
CA MET A 85 -0.85 11.23 14.32
C MET A 85 0.53 10.77 14.78
N LEU A 86 0.72 10.70 16.09
CA LEU A 86 1.95 10.28 16.74
C LEU A 86 1.65 9.00 17.53
N ARG A 87 2.49 7.98 17.37
CA ARG A 87 2.37 6.66 18.00
C ARG A 87 3.65 6.38 18.77
N TYR A 88 3.53 5.90 20.00
CA TYR A 88 4.69 5.48 20.78
C TYR A 88 4.45 4.06 21.30
N GLU A 89 5.35 3.14 20.98
CA GLU A 89 5.29 1.77 21.47
C GLU A 89 6.38 1.52 22.51
N PHE A 90 5.95 1.03 23.68
CA PHE A 90 6.86 0.66 24.76
C PHE A 90 7.24 -0.81 24.65
N GLY A 91 8.55 -1.09 24.61
CA GLY A 91 9.09 -2.42 24.83
C GLY A 91 9.01 -2.79 26.30
N LYS A 92 8.46 -3.97 26.62
CA LYS A 92 8.27 -4.43 28.00
C LYS A 92 8.81 -5.84 28.19
N LYS A 93 9.76 -5.97 29.12
CA LYS A 93 10.32 -7.26 29.53
C LYS A 93 9.19 -8.21 29.98
N GLY A 94 9.19 -9.42 29.42
CA GLY A 94 8.20 -10.45 29.73
C GLY A 94 6.88 -10.35 28.95
N ASN A 95 6.67 -9.30 28.14
CA ASN A 95 5.54 -9.22 27.22
C ASN A 95 6.01 -9.50 25.78
N ARG A 96 5.85 -10.74 25.32
CA ARG A 96 6.25 -11.15 23.95
C ARG A 96 5.61 -10.35 22.82
N ASN A 97 4.46 -9.72 23.07
CA ASN A 97 3.74 -8.94 22.05
C ASN A 97 4.22 -7.49 21.98
N SER A 98 4.95 -7.02 23.00
CA SER A 98 5.60 -5.71 22.95
C SER A 98 6.88 -5.77 22.12
N LEU A 99 7.33 -4.60 21.66
CA LEU A 99 8.47 -4.51 20.80
C LEU A 99 9.77 -4.92 21.51
N HIS A 100 10.55 -5.75 20.82
CA HIS A 100 11.84 -6.26 21.27
C HIS A 100 12.81 -6.25 20.09
N LYS A 101 14.08 -6.44 20.40
CA LYS A 101 15.13 -6.74 19.44
C LYS A 101 15.96 -7.94 19.86
N THR A 102 16.38 -8.75 18.90
CA THR A 102 17.36 -9.81 19.13
C THR A 102 18.76 -9.25 18.87
N PRO A 103 19.63 -9.11 19.89
CA PRO A 103 20.92 -8.46 19.72
C PRO A 103 21.89 -9.31 18.89
N GLY A 104 22.78 -8.64 18.15
CA GLY A 104 23.86 -9.29 17.39
C GLY A 104 23.41 -9.98 16.11
N ILE A 105 22.20 -9.68 15.63
CA ILE A 105 21.67 -10.20 14.36
C ILE A 105 21.95 -9.20 13.23
N ASP A 106 22.46 -9.70 12.10
CA ASP A 106 22.59 -8.93 10.87
C ASP A 106 21.27 -9.00 10.08
N TYR A 107 20.74 -7.85 9.68
CA TYR A 107 19.54 -7.76 8.84
C TYR A 107 19.66 -8.60 7.56
N LYS A 108 20.86 -8.69 6.98
CA LYS A 108 21.10 -9.53 5.80
C LYS A 108 20.81 -11.01 6.06
N GLU A 109 21.08 -11.50 7.25
CA GLU A 109 20.78 -12.88 7.63
C GLU A 109 19.26 -13.07 7.86
N VAL A 110 18.58 -12.07 8.45
CA VAL A 110 17.11 -12.06 8.61
C VAL A 110 16.43 -12.20 7.26
N LEU A 111 16.91 -11.45 6.27
CA LEU A 111 16.36 -11.44 4.92
C LEU A 111 16.52 -12.79 4.22
N ARG A 112 17.63 -13.50 4.47
CA ARG A 112 17.96 -14.75 3.80
C ARG A 112 17.25 -15.96 4.39
N GLY A 113 16.90 -15.95 5.67
CA GLY A 113 16.47 -17.18 6.34
C GLY A 113 17.59 -17.89 7.09
N ASP A 114 18.84 -17.41 6.97
CA ASP A 114 20.03 -18.17 7.32
C ASP A 114 20.45 -18.01 8.79
N ILE A 115 19.83 -17.12 9.57
CA ILE A 115 20.27 -16.78 10.94
C ILE A 115 20.46 -18.03 11.80
N LEU A 116 19.43 -18.87 11.86
CA LEU A 116 19.45 -20.04 12.74
C LEU A 116 20.42 -21.11 12.24
N GLU A 117 20.53 -21.27 10.92
CA GLU A 117 21.52 -22.15 10.30
C GLU A 117 22.95 -21.69 10.61
N ASN A 118 23.26 -20.41 10.37
CA ASN A 118 24.56 -19.81 10.65
C ASN A 118 24.91 -19.92 12.13
N TYR A 119 23.96 -19.63 13.02
CA TYR A 119 24.18 -19.75 14.46
C TYR A 119 24.54 -21.19 14.87
N LEU A 120 23.74 -22.19 14.45
CA LEU A 120 23.95 -23.58 14.85
C LEU A 120 25.24 -24.16 14.23
N ASN A 121 25.58 -23.77 13.00
CA ASN A 121 26.83 -24.17 12.36
C ASN A 121 28.07 -23.54 13.04
N ASN A 122 27.96 -22.30 13.50
CA ASN A 122 29.04 -21.61 14.22
C ASN A 122 29.13 -22.04 15.69
N ASN A 123 28.08 -22.64 16.25
CA ASN A 123 28.01 -23.11 17.63
C ASN A 123 27.62 -24.60 17.69
N PRO A 124 28.47 -25.51 17.18
CA PRO A 124 28.14 -26.94 17.12
C PRO A 124 27.97 -27.59 18.50
N SER A 125 28.48 -26.95 19.57
CA SER A 125 28.24 -27.36 20.96
C SER A 125 26.84 -27.01 21.49
N ASP A 126 26.06 -26.23 20.74
CA ASP A 126 24.69 -25.81 21.09
C ASP A 126 23.68 -26.25 20.01
N PRO A 127 23.47 -27.56 19.81
CA PRO A 127 22.63 -28.08 18.73
C PRO A 127 21.14 -27.74 18.89
N GLN A 128 20.71 -27.26 20.07
CA GLN A 128 19.33 -26.85 20.35
C GLN A 128 19.14 -25.32 20.31
N GLY A 129 20.23 -24.56 20.15
CA GLY A 129 20.20 -23.10 20.17
C GLY A 129 19.81 -22.52 21.54
N ASP A 130 20.15 -23.19 22.63
CA ASP A 130 19.83 -22.78 24.01
C ASP A 130 20.50 -21.46 24.38
N PHE A 131 21.64 -21.13 23.75
CA PHE A 131 22.36 -19.87 23.95
C PHE A 131 22.08 -18.84 22.87
N PHE A 132 21.07 -19.07 22.01
CA PHE A 132 20.67 -18.11 20.99
C PHE A 132 20.33 -16.76 21.65
N PRO A 133 20.74 -15.61 21.08
CA PRO A 133 20.61 -14.32 21.75
C PRO A 133 19.19 -14.04 22.28
N THR A 134 19.11 -13.70 23.57
CA THR A 134 17.82 -13.42 24.22
C THR A 134 17.31 -12.04 23.79
N PRO A 135 16.03 -11.91 23.39
CA PRO A 135 15.46 -10.62 23.00
C PRO A 135 15.48 -9.62 24.16
N THR A 136 15.76 -8.36 23.83
CA THR A 136 15.75 -7.24 24.78
C THR A 136 14.65 -6.24 24.43
N PRO A 137 13.99 -5.60 25.41
CA PRO A 137 12.96 -4.61 25.13
C PRO A 137 13.47 -3.46 24.25
N HIS A 138 12.64 -3.00 23.33
CA HIS A 138 12.94 -1.90 22.42
C HIS A 138 11.71 -1.00 22.28
N ASN A 139 11.90 0.31 22.18
CA ASN A 139 10.81 1.26 22.02
C ASN A 139 10.83 1.82 20.60
N ASP A 140 9.66 2.13 20.05
CA ASP A 140 9.52 2.70 18.72
C ASP A 140 8.65 3.97 18.75
N PHE A 141 8.98 4.92 17.88
CA PHE A 141 8.21 6.13 17.66
C PHE A 141 7.90 6.29 16.17
N SER A 142 6.63 6.05 15.85
CA SER A 142 6.11 6.15 14.49
C SER A 142 5.06 7.23 14.39
N TRP A 143 4.86 7.78 13.20
CA TRP A 143 3.96 8.91 13.02
C TRP A 143 3.44 8.98 11.59
N ARG A 144 2.30 9.65 11.42
CA ARG A 144 1.71 9.92 10.10
C ARG A 144 1.23 11.36 10.05
N TRP A 145 1.68 12.07 9.03
CA TRP A 145 1.22 13.39 8.68
C TRP A 145 0.44 13.32 7.36
N THR A 146 -0.65 14.05 7.27
CA THR A 146 -1.40 14.16 6.01
C THR A 146 -1.75 15.61 5.71
N TYR A 147 -1.90 15.87 4.41
CA TYR A 147 -2.42 17.12 3.87
C TYR A 147 -3.47 16.80 2.81
N TRP A 148 -4.47 17.66 2.72
CA TRP A 148 -5.56 17.51 1.78
C TRP A 148 -5.97 18.87 1.24
N MET A 149 -6.32 18.91 -0.04
CA MET A 149 -6.83 20.07 -0.73
C MET A 149 -7.99 19.65 -1.61
N GLY A 150 -9.14 20.30 -1.42
CA GLY A 150 -10.35 20.06 -2.20
C GLY A 150 -10.94 21.34 -2.76
N PHE A 151 -11.28 21.34 -4.04
CA PHE A 151 -11.86 22.50 -4.72
C PHE A 151 -12.69 22.08 -5.93
N GLY A 152 -13.51 22.97 -6.47
CA GLY A 152 -14.32 22.68 -7.65
C GLY A 152 -15.43 23.69 -7.88
N GLY A 153 -16.28 23.42 -8.87
CA GLY A 153 -17.45 24.22 -9.20
C GLY A 153 -17.19 25.37 -10.18
N PHE A 154 -15.98 25.49 -10.73
CA PHE A 154 -15.61 26.55 -11.67
C PHE A 154 -15.32 26.04 -13.08
N PHE A 155 -15.27 26.96 -14.04
CA PHE A 155 -15.00 26.68 -15.44
C PHE A 155 -13.52 26.94 -15.78
N LEU A 156 -12.95 26.04 -16.56
CA LEU A 156 -11.64 26.13 -17.21
C LEU A 156 -11.89 26.20 -18.73
N GLY A 157 -12.25 27.40 -19.21
CA GLY A 157 -12.75 27.58 -20.57
C GLY A 157 -14.08 26.85 -20.77
N PRO A 158 -14.22 25.95 -21.77
CA PRO A 158 -15.45 25.20 -22.00
C PRO A 158 -15.66 24.03 -21.02
N ILE A 159 -14.62 23.64 -20.26
CA ILE A 159 -14.63 22.49 -19.36
C ILE A 159 -15.04 22.95 -17.97
N LYS A 160 -15.92 22.22 -17.29
CA LYS A 160 -16.27 22.49 -15.89
C LYS A 160 -15.56 21.50 -14.96
N LEU A 161 -14.71 22.01 -14.07
CA LEU A 161 -14.18 21.21 -12.97
C LEU A 161 -15.27 21.09 -11.90
N ARG A 162 -15.86 19.91 -11.77
CA ARG A 162 -16.94 19.65 -10.82
C ARG A 162 -16.38 19.56 -9.40
N TRP A 163 -15.30 18.80 -9.23
CA TRP A 163 -14.53 18.71 -7.99
C TRP A 163 -13.14 18.13 -8.23
N ASN A 164 -12.25 18.37 -7.28
CA ASN A 164 -10.90 17.86 -7.16
C ASN A 164 -10.65 17.42 -5.71
N ASP A 165 -9.90 16.33 -5.56
CA ASP A 165 -9.37 15.83 -4.30
C ASP A 165 -7.87 15.59 -4.47
N LEU A 166 -7.03 16.44 -3.88
CA LEU A 166 -5.58 16.26 -3.79
C LEU A 166 -5.22 15.88 -2.36
N SER A 167 -4.64 14.70 -2.20
CA SER A 167 -4.27 14.11 -0.92
C SER A 167 -2.78 13.79 -0.87
N LEU A 168 -2.13 14.13 0.23
CA LEU A 168 -0.74 13.81 0.53
C LEU A 168 -0.66 13.12 1.90
N ALA A 169 0.13 12.06 1.99
CA ALA A 169 0.50 11.40 3.23
C ALA A 169 2.02 11.26 3.30
N PHE A 170 2.57 11.46 4.49
CA PHE A 170 3.94 11.13 4.82
C PHE A 170 3.94 10.39 6.15
N GLU A 171 4.53 9.20 6.17
CA GLU A 171 4.47 8.29 7.31
C GLU A 171 5.85 7.73 7.63
N ASN A 172 6.21 7.73 8.92
CA ASN A 172 7.17 6.77 9.48
C ASN A 172 6.37 5.61 10.06
N LYS A 173 6.59 4.41 9.53
CA LYS A 173 5.82 3.21 9.87
C LYS A 173 6.29 2.61 11.20
N PRO A 174 5.39 1.98 11.97
CA PRO A 174 5.79 1.23 13.16
C PRO A 174 6.73 0.07 12.80
N ALA A 175 7.66 -0.27 13.67
CA ALA A 175 8.55 -1.41 13.48
C ALA A 175 7.79 -2.76 13.37
N ASP A 176 8.36 -3.74 12.66
CA ASP A 176 7.86 -5.12 12.66
C ASP A 176 8.20 -5.81 13.99
N LEU A 177 7.41 -6.80 14.39
CA LEU A 177 7.61 -7.48 15.68
C LEU A 177 8.74 -8.51 15.62
N ALA A 178 8.57 -9.55 14.79
CA ALA A 178 9.46 -10.69 14.73
C ALA A 178 9.32 -11.46 13.40
N ARG A 179 10.24 -12.40 13.16
CA ARG A 179 10.12 -13.48 12.18
C ARG A 179 10.54 -14.80 12.81
N ARG A 180 9.91 -15.89 12.34
CA ARG A 180 10.21 -17.25 12.81
C ARG A 180 11.15 -17.96 11.84
N PHE A 181 12.21 -18.54 12.40
CA PHE A 181 13.20 -19.32 11.65
C PHE A 181 13.22 -20.75 12.19
N THR A 182 13.26 -21.73 11.28
CA THR A 182 13.32 -23.15 11.62
C THR A 182 14.43 -23.83 10.83
N TYR A 183 15.32 -24.53 11.53
CA TYR A 183 16.43 -25.28 10.95
C TYR A 183 16.74 -26.51 11.79
N ASN A 184 16.94 -27.67 11.16
CA ASN A 184 17.22 -28.95 11.83
C ASN A 184 16.28 -29.28 13.02
N GLY A 185 15.00 -28.93 12.91
CA GLY A 185 14.00 -29.15 13.96
C GLY A 185 14.01 -28.13 15.11
N VAL A 186 15.00 -27.25 15.17
CA VAL A 186 15.05 -26.10 16.10
C VAL A 186 14.26 -24.95 15.50
N THR A 187 13.48 -24.26 16.34
CA THR A 187 12.73 -23.06 15.94
C THR A 187 13.04 -21.90 16.88
N LYS A 188 13.33 -20.72 16.33
CA LYS A 188 13.58 -19.49 17.09
C LYS A 188 12.83 -18.32 16.45
N ASP A 189 12.30 -17.45 17.30
CA ASP A 189 11.72 -16.17 16.91
C ASP A 189 12.80 -15.09 17.03
N VAL A 190 13.06 -14.38 15.93
CA VAL A 190 14.01 -13.26 15.87
C VAL A 190 13.20 -11.97 15.84
N TYR A 191 13.40 -11.12 16.83
CA TYR A 191 12.68 -9.86 16.99
C TYR A 191 13.38 -8.74 16.23
N LEU A 192 12.61 -7.95 15.48
CA LEU A 192 13.10 -7.06 14.42
C LEU A 192 13.01 -5.57 14.76
N GLY A 193 12.81 -5.24 16.03
CA GLY A 193 12.45 -3.88 16.44
C GLY A 193 13.43 -2.80 15.97
N ASP A 194 14.73 -3.07 15.98
CA ASP A 194 15.79 -2.14 15.54
C ASP A 194 16.29 -2.38 14.11
N LEU A 195 15.58 -3.21 13.35
CA LEU A 195 15.92 -3.55 11.97
C LEU A 195 14.83 -3.12 10.98
N THR A 196 13.77 -2.48 11.48
CA THR A 196 12.57 -2.12 10.71
C THR A 196 11.90 -0.84 11.22
N ASP A 197 12.58 -0.08 12.09
CA ASP A 197 12.11 1.15 12.71
C ASP A 197 12.32 2.40 11.83
N ASP A 198 13.17 2.34 10.80
CA ASP A 198 13.42 3.45 9.88
C ASP A 198 12.76 3.27 8.51
N ARG A 199 11.42 3.07 8.51
CA ARG A 199 10.61 2.84 7.30
C ARG A 199 9.68 4.00 6.99
N TYR A 200 9.94 4.68 5.88
CA TYR A 200 9.22 5.88 5.50
C TYR A 200 8.44 5.69 4.19
N GLU A 201 7.26 6.32 4.09
CA GLU A 201 6.46 6.34 2.86
C GLU A 201 5.82 7.71 2.63
N ILE A 202 5.98 8.25 1.43
CA ILE A 202 5.25 9.40 0.91
C ILE A 202 4.25 8.90 -0.13
N THR A 203 3.00 9.34 -0.02
CA THR A 203 1.94 9.08 -0.99
C THR A 203 1.26 10.38 -1.39
N LEU A 204 1.30 10.73 -2.67
CA LEU A 204 0.54 11.82 -3.28
C LEU A 204 -0.50 11.24 -4.21
N ALA A 205 -1.76 11.58 -4.04
CA ALA A 205 -2.84 11.11 -4.88
C ALA A 205 -3.79 12.25 -5.23
N ASN A 206 -4.31 12.24 -6.45
CA ASN A 206 -5.23 13.24 -6.95
C ASN A 206 -6.35 12.58 -7.74
N GLU A 207 -7.59 12.99 -7.49
CA GLU A 207 -8.73 12.68 -8.38
C GLU A 207 -9.45 13.96 -8.79
N SER A 208 -9.91 14.01 -10.03
CA SER A 208 -10.63 15.15 -10.57
C SER A 208 -11.78 14.70 -11.45
N TYR A 209 -12.94 15.30 -11.22
CA TYR A 209 -14.11 15.10 -12.05
C TYR A 209 -14.35 16.34 -12.93
N LEU A 210 -14.26 16.12 -14.24
CA LEU A 210 -14.41 17.12 -15.28
C LEU A 210 -15.66 16.82 -16.11
N GLU A 211 -16.48 17.83 -16.33
CA GLU A 211 -17.52 17.80 -17.35
C GLU A 211 -16.95 18.48 -18.60
N ILE A 212 -16.61 17.68 -19.60
CA ILE A 212 -15.96 18.14 -20.84
C ILE A 212 -17.00 18.71 -21.82
N LEU A 213 -18.10 17.99 -22.00
CA LEU A 213 -19.26 18.45 -22.77
C LEU A 213 -20.50 18.35 -21.89
N PRO A 214 -21.15 19.48 -21.56
CA PRO A 214 -22.31 19.49 -20.66
C PRO A 214 -23.37 18.46 -21.04
N GLY A 215 -23.64 17.53 -20.12
CA GLY A 215 -24.63 16.47 -20.30
C GLY A 215 -24.34 15.43 -21.38
N LYS A 216 -23.13 15.41 -21.95
CA LYS A 216 -22.71 14.49 -23.02
C LYS A 216 -21.40 13.75 -22.75
N LEU A 217 -20.40 14.40 -22.16
CA LEU A 217 -19.10 13.79 -21.92
C LEU A 217 -18.52 14.23 -20.59
N ASP A 218 -18.30 13.24 -19.74
CA ASP A 218 -17.62 13.37 -18.46
C ASP A 218 -16.26 12.70 -18.52
N LEU A 219 -15.33 13.15 -17.68
CA LEU A 219 -14.00 12.59 -17.52
C LEU A 219 -13.61 12.59 -16.04
N VAL A 220 -13.22 11.43 -15.54
CA VAL A 220 -12.52 11.32 -14.25
C VAL A 220 -11.04 11.07 -14.54
N LEU A 221 -10.18 11.87 -13.91
CA LEU A 221 -8.73 11.70 -13.95
C LEU A 221 -8.22 11.38 -12.56
N GLY A 222 -7.43 10.31 -12.45
CA GLY A 222 -6.72 9.91 -11.24
C GLY A 222 -5.22 9.92 -11.47
N ALA A 223 -4.45 10.38 -10.48
CA ALA A 223 -3.01 10.19 -10.42
C ALA A 223 -2.59 9.75 -9.03
N TRP A 224 -1.63 8.85 -8.93
CA TRP A 224 -1.04 8.39 -7.68
C TRP A 224 0.47 8.29 -7.85
N VAL A 225 1.21 8.88 -6.91
CA VAL A 225 2.66 8.75 -6.76
C VAL A 225 2.93 8.25 -5.35
N GLY A 226 3.76 7.23 -5.22
CA GLY A 226 4.23 6.73 -3.94
C GLY A 226 5.75 6.58 -3.96
N TYR A 227 6.39 6.88 -2.85
CA TYR A 227 7.81 6.65 -2.66
C TYR A 227 8.05 6.12 -1.25
N ALA A 228 8.62 4.93 -1.14
CA ALA A 228 8.98 4.29 0.10
C ALA A 228 10.49 4.05 0.15
N TRP A 229 11.08 4.30 1.32
CA TRP A 229 12.47 3.99 1.60
C TRP A 229 12.62 3.47 3.03
N ASP A 230 13.54 2.53 3.18
CA ASP A 230 13.87 1.88 4.44
C ASP A 230 15.38 2.01 4.67
N GLN A 231 15.77 2.71 5.73
CA GLN A 231 17.20 2.98 5.97
C GLN A 231 17.96 1.76 6.51
N ASP A 232 17.23 0.81 7.08
CA ASP A 232 17.75 -0.47 7.60
C ASP A 232 17.94 -1.48 6.46
N ASN A 233 17.03 -1.47 5.49
CA ASN A 233 17.08 -2.36 4.35
C ASN A 233 17.89 -1.80 3.17
N ARG A 234 19.16 -2.21 3.12
CA ARG A 234 20.07 -1.91 1.99
C ARG A 234 20.31 -3.08 1.04
N PHE A 235 19.62 -4.20 1.25
CA PHE A 235 19.99 -5.48 0.61
C PHE A 235 18.86 -6.09 -0.21
N ARG A 236 17.61 -6.00 0.24
CA ARG A 236 16.47 -6.68 -0.40
C ARG A 236 15.59 -5.68 -1.14
N PRO A 237 15.44 -5.79 -2.46
CA PRO A 237 14.40 -5.06 -3.18
C PRO A 237 13.01 -5.55 -2.75
N ASP A 238 12.26 -4.72 -2.02
CA ASP A 238 10.91 -5.01 -1.53
C ASP A 238 10.00 -3.76 -1.56
N ASP A 239 8.81 -3.88 -0.99
CA ASP A 239 7.83 -2.79 -0.94
C ASP A 239 8.24 -1.62 -0.04
N SER A 240 9.23 -1.81 0.83
CA SER A 240 9.75 -0.74 1.68
C SER A 240 10.75 0.15 0.93
N ASN A 241 11.22 -0.27 -0.26
CA ASN A 241 12.18 0.45 -1.09
C ASN A 241 11.69 0.51 -2.54
N ARG A 242 10.68 1.36 -2.79
CA ARG A 242 10.01 1.45 -4.09
C ARG A 242 9.60 2.88 -4.45
N PHE A 243 9.51 3.11 -5.75
CA PHE A 243 8.78 4.21 -6.36
C PHE A 243 7.58 3.63 -7.12
N ILE A 244 6.40 4.21 -6.96
CA ILE A 244 5.21 3.87 -7.73
C ILE A 244 4.60 5.13 -8.34
N PHE A 245 4.14 5.02 -9.58
CA PHE A 245 3.39 6.05 -10.28
C PHE A 245 2.23 5.39 -11.01
N SER A 246 1.05 5.96 -10.94
CA SER A 246 -0.08 5.55 -11.75
C SER A 246 -0.90 6.76 -12.20
N VAL A 247 -1.42 6.67 -13.41
CA VAL A 247 -2.43 7.59 -13.95
C VAL A 247 -3.58 6.80 -14.53
N VAL A 248 -4.80 7.26 -14.27
CA VAL A 248 -6.03 6.69 -14.83
C VAL A 248 -6.85 7.80 -15.46
N GLY A 249 -7.36 7.55 -16.65
CA GLY A 249 -8.37 8.38 -17.30
C GLY A 249 -9.60 7.56 -17.61
N ARG A 250 -10.76 8.02 -17.13
CA ARG A 250 -12.04 7.35 -17.33
C ARG A 250 -13.07 8.32 -17.94
N PRO A 251 -13.12 8.47 -19.27
CA PRO A 251 -14.20 9.19 -19.91
C PRO A 251 -15.50 8.37 -20.01
N GLN A 252 -16.63 9.04 -19.87
CA GLN A 252 -17.96 8.45 -20.07
C GLN A 252 -18.80 9.34 -20.98
N TYR A 253 -19.21 8.78 -22.12
CA TYR A 253 -20.07 9.45 -23.09
C TYR A 253 -21.53 9.02 -22.92
N TYR A 254 -22.44 9.98 -22.83
CA TYR A 254 -23.88 9.75 -22.65
C TYR A 254 -24.59 9.71 -23.99
N ILE A 255 -25.03 8.51 -24.43
CA ILE A 255 -25.86 8.37 -25.64
C ILE A 255 -27.26 8.92 -25.36
N ASN A 256 -27.83 8.53 -24.22
CA ASN A 256 -29.04 9.08 -23.64
C ASN A 256 -28.90 9.06 -22.10
N ASP A 257 -30.00 9.24 -21.37
CA ASP A 257 -29.96 9.31 -19.91
C ASP A 257 -29.62 7.97 -19.24
N TYR A 258 -29.80 6.84 -19.92
CA TYR A 258 -29.62 5.50 -19.34
C TYR A 258 -28.50 4.70 -20.00
N PHE A 259 -28.17 4.95 -21.27
CA PHE A 259 -27.17 4.22 -22.04
C PHE A 259 -25.94 5.06 -22.29
N HIS A 260 -24.80 4.59 -21.78
CA HIS A 260 -23.52 5.30 -21.85
C HIS A 260 -22.43 4.40 -22.43
N VAL A 261 -21.37 5.02 -22.96
CA VAL A 261 -20.12 4.35 -23.33
C VAL A 261 -19.07 4.76 -22.32
N LEU A 262 -18.45 3.78 -21.67
CA LEU A 262 -17.36 3.99 -20.71
C LEU A 262 -16.06 3.51 -21.33
N LEU A 263 -15.02 4.33 -21.21
CA LEU A 263 -13.64 3.90 -21.43
C LEU A 263 -12.85 4.20 -20.16
N GLU A 264 -11.89 3.35 -19.85
CA GLU A 264 -10.91 3.52 -18.80
C GLU A 264 -9.56 3.11 -19.34
N THR A 265 -8.57 3.97 -19.20
CA THR A 265 -7.18 3.66 -19.49
C THR A 265 -6.35 3.94 -18.25
N SER A 266 -5.42 3.06 -17.93
CA SER A 266 -4.46 3.28 -16.87
C SER A 266 -3.06 2.88 -17.29
N PHE A 267 -2.11 3.63 -16.76
CA PHE A 267 -0.69 3.34 -16.87
C PHE A 267 -0.11 3.38 -15.47
N ALA A 268 0.68 2.36 -15.12
CA ALA A 268 1.35 2.25 -13.84
C ALA A 268 2.82 1.88 -14.06
N VAL A 269 3.67 2.45 -13.21
CA VAL A 269 5.10 2.18 -13.12
C VAL A 269 5.41 1.86 -11.68
N GLU A 270 6.09 0.75 -11.45
CA GLU A 270 6.67 0.43 -10.15
C GLU A 270 8.15 0.18 -10.33
N LYS A 271 8.99 0.86 -9.56
CA LYS A 271 10.44 0.76 -9.62
C LYS A 271 11.00 0.44 -8.25
N SER A 272 11.79 -0.62 -8.16
CA SER A 272 12.63 -0.90 -7.00
C SER A 272 13.80 0.08 -6.95
N THR A 273 14.10 0.61 -5.76
CA THR A 273 15.19 1.60 -5.60
C THR A 273 16.54 0.98 -5.25
N ILE A 274 16.57 -0.31 -4.90
CA ILE A 274 17.76 -0.99 -4.37
C ILE A 274 18.12 -2.30 -5.10
N GLY A 275 17.61 -2.50 -6.32
CA GLY A 275 18.02 -3.60 -7.20
C GLY A 275 16.88 -4.23 -8.00
N ASN A 276 17.17 -5.29 -8.74
CA ASN A 276 16.19 -6.00 -9.55
C ASN A 276 15.18 -6.74 -8.66
N ARG A 277 13.89 -6.46 -8.86
CA ARG A 277 12.77 -7.05 -8.09
C ARG A 277 11.87 -7.92 -8.95
N TYR A 278 11.62 -7.47 -10.17
CA TYR A 278 10.60 -8.00 -11.04
C TYR A 278 11.17 -8.99 -12.03
N ARG A 279 10.33 -9.91 -12.48
CA ARG A 279 10.68 -10.97 -13.43
C ARG A 279 10.04 -10.70 -14.79
N GLU A 280 10.84 -10.30 -15.75
CA GLU A 280 10.42 -10.17 -17.15
C GLU A 280 10.21 -11.54 -17.78
N HIS A 281 11.07 -12.51 -17.46
CA HIS A 281 10.99 -13.87 -17.99
C HIS A 281 10.56 -14.92 -16.96
N PHE A 282 10.03 -16.04 -17.44
CA PHE A 282 9.67 -17.18 -16.59
C PHE A 282 10.89 -17.87 -15.94
N ASP A 283 12.07 -17.76 -16.57
CA ASP A 283 13.33 -18.38 -16.15
C ASP A 283 14.36 -17.39 -15.59
N SER A 284 13.96 -16.15 -15.26
CA SER A 284 14.85 -15.07 -14.76
C SER A 284 15.70 -15.43 -13.53
N ILE A 285 15.34 -16.47 -12.77
CA ILE A 285 16.16 -16.95 -11.63
C ILE A 285 17.37 -17.78 -12.12
N GLN A 286 17.28 -18.37 -13.31
CA GLN A 286 18.27 -19.32 -13.85
C GLN A 286 19.19 -18.68 -14.91
N ALA A 287 18.71 -17.67 -15.65
CA ALA A 287 19.47 -16.98 -16.70
C ALA A 287 19.60 -15.48 -16.35
N ASN A 288 20.83 -15.04 -16.02
CA ASN A 288 21.12 -13.69 -15.47
C ASN A 288 21.70 -12.74 -16.53
N THR A 289 21.29 -11.47 -16.52
CA THR A 289 21.87 -10.35 -17.30
C THR A 289 22.04 -9.01 -16.53
N GLY A 290 22.51 -9.03 -15.27
CA GLY A 290 23.37 -7.96 -14.72
C GLY A 290 22.78 -6.92 -13.75
N GLY A 291 22.28 -7.31 -12.56
CA GLY A 291 21.85 -6.34 -11.53
C GLY A 291 22.09 -6.77 -10.08
N ILE A 292 23.21 -6.31 -9.49
CA ILE A 292 23.77 -6.57 -8.14
C ILE A 292 23.81 -8.07 -7.75
N PRO A 293 24.90 -8.78 -8.11
CA PRO A 293 25.07 -10.17 -7.70
C PRO A 293 25.25 -10.29 -6.18
N ASP A 294 24.38 -11.08 -5.54
CA ASP A 294 24.68 -11.69 -4.25
C ASP A 294 25.85 -12.68 -4.44
N PRO A 295 26.91 -12.66 -3.62
CA PRO A 295 27.99 -13.66 -3.64
C PRO A 295 27.53 -15.13 -3.57
N LYS A 296 26.27 -15.39 -3.17
CA LYS A 296 25.63 -16.72 -3.15
C LYS A 296 24.56 -16.95 -4.26
N GLY A 297 24.42 -16.01 -5.21
CA GLY A 297 23.65 -16.19 -6.46
C GLY A 297 22.12 -16.09 -6.35
N LEU A 298 21.56 -15.28 -5.45
CA LEU A 298 20.12 -15.03 -5.36
C LEU A 298 19.78 -13.64 -5.92
N GLU A 299 19.30 -13.59 -7.16
CA GLU A 299 18.65 -12.40 -7.73
C GLU A 299 17.13 -12.55 -7.59
N TRP A 300 16.45 -11.49 -7.16
CA TRP A 300 15.00 -11.50 -6.88
C TRP A 300 14.17 -11.46 -8.17
N GLY A 301 14.73 -10.84 -9.20
CA GLY A 301 14.27 -10.82 -10.57
C GLY A 301 15.37 -10.30 -11.51
N ASP A 302 15.05 -10.13 -12.79
CA ASP A 302 15.94 -9.64 -13.84
C ASP A 302 15.73 -8.14 -14.17
N ARG A 303 14.71 -7.51 -13.56
CA ARG A 303 14.39 -6.10 -13.79
C ARG A 303 14.07 -5.32 -12.52
N ASP A 304 14.47 -4.06 -12.48
CA ASP A 304 14.16 -3.12 -11.39
C ASP A 304 12.82 -2.40 -11.58
N ILE A 305 12.26 -2.40 -12.80
CA ILE A 305 11.06 -1.65 -13.16
C ILE A 305 9.97 -2.52 -13.82
N LYS A 306 8.74 -2.38 -13.31
CA LYS A 306 7.50 -2.91 -13.86
C LYS A 306 6.69 -1.78 -14.50
N TYR A 307 6.23 -2.01 -15.72
CA TYR A 307 5.25 -1.19 -16.42
C TYR A 307 3.97 -2.00 -16.58
N THR A 308 2.84 -1.38 -16.31
CA THR A 308 1.53 -1.98 -16.55
C THR A 308 0.65 -0.99 -17.28
N PHE A 309 0.05 -1.44 -18.37
CA PHE A 309 -0.97 -0.72 -19.11
C PHE A 309 -2.28 -1.49 -19.03
N GLN A 310 -3.37 -0.81 -18.75
CA GLN A 310 -4.70 -1.42 -18.77
C GLN A 310 -5.66 -0.55 -19.55
N PHE A 311 -6.49 -1.20 -20.35
CA PHE A 311 -7.60 -0.60 -21.03
C PHE A 311 -8.87 -1.38 -20.67
N LYS A 312 -9.95 -0.67 -20.39
CA LYS A 312 -11.30 -1.23 -20.28
C LYS A 312 -12.25 -0.36 -21.08
N GLY A 313 -13.16 -0.98 -21.80
CA GLY A 313 -14.16 -0.26 -22.56
C GLY A 313 -15.43 -1.05 -22.72
N GLY A 314 -16.57 -0.36 -22.74
CA GLY A 314 -17.84 -1.04 -22.96
C GLY A 314 -19.07 -0.19 -22.73
N LEU A 315 -20.20 -0.89 -22.70
CA LEU A 315 -21.52 -0.28 -22.57
C LEU A 315 -21.95 -0.28 -21.11
N VAL A 316 -22.53 0.83 -20.68
CA VAL A 316 -23.09 1.02 -19.35
C VAL A 316 -24.57 1.31 -19.48
N PHE A 317 -25.38 0.54 -18.78
CA PHE A 317 -26.79 0.82 -18.55
C PHE A 317 -26.97 1.32 -17.12
N ASN A 318 -27.32 2.59 -16.96
CA ASN A 318 -27.45 3.25 -15.67
C ASN A 318 -28.91 3.65 -15.42
N LEU A 319 -29.55 2.98 -14.46
CA LEU A 319 -30.96 3.25 -14.13
C LEU A 319 -31.13 4.58 -13.39
N GLY A 320 -30.07 5.09 -12.76
CA GLY A 320 -30.07 6.35 -12.01
C GLY A 320 -29.94 7.60 -12.88
N GLY A 321 -29.83 7.45 -14.20
CA GLY A 321 -29.63 8.58 -15.12
C GLY A 321 -28.14 8.91 -15.37
N LYS A 322 -27.89 10.08 -15.97
CA LYS A 322 -26.54 10.58 -16.27
C LYS A 322 -25.70 10.79 -15.01
N GLY A 323 -24.39 10.61 -15.16
CA GLY A 323 -23.39 10.78 -14.12
C GLY A 323 -22.43 9.60 -14.07
N ILE A 324 -21.13 9.87 -14.01
CA ILE A 324 -20.09 8.82 -13.94
C ILE A 324 -20.09 8.07 -12.59
N TYR A 325 -20.55 8.74 -11.53
CA TYR A 325 -20.80 8.15 -10.20
C TYR A 325 -22.26 7.77 -9.96
N SER A 326 -23.15 7.96 -10.95
CA SER A 326 -24.56 7.57 -10.82
C SER A 326 -24.68 6.05 -10.73
N ARG A 327 -25.60 5.57 -9.90
CA ARG A 327 -25.84 4.14 -9.61
C ARG A 327 -27.36 3.94 -9.41
N PRO A 328 -27.89 2.72 -9.61
CA PRO A 328 -27.18 1.50 -10.00
C PRO A 328 -26.83 1.42 -11.48
N SER A 329 -25.74 0.71 -11.78
CA SER A 329 -25.26 0.51 -13.16
C SER A 329 -24.96 -0.94 -13.46
N ILE A 330 -25.37 -1.39 -14.65
CA ILE A 330 -24.99 -2.67 -15.25
C ILE A 330 -24.01 -2.37 -16.37
N ARG A 331 -22.89 -3.09 -16.43
CA ARG A 331 -21.82 -2.86 -17.42
C ARG A 331 -21.45 -4.15 -18.12
N LEU A 332 -21.28 -4.08 -19.43
CA LEU A 332 -20.61 -5.09 -20.22
C LEU A 332 -19.28 -4.50 -20.69
N LEU A 333 -18.17 -5.02 -20.17
CA LEU A 333 -16.84 -4.47 -20.39
C LEU A 333 -15.92 -5.50 -21.04
N PHE A 334 -15.09 -5.00 -21.95
CA PHE A 334 -13.92 -5.69 -22.44
C PHE A 334 -12.68 -5.04 -21.83
N GLY A 335 -11.79 -5.84 -21.25
CA GLY A 335 -10.56 -5.41 -20.63
C GLY A 335 -9.34 -6.05 -21.28
N VAL A 336 -8.29 -5.27 -21.46
CA VAL A 336 -6.95 -5.72 -21.85
C VAL A 336 -5.95 -5.16 -20.86
N GLN A 337 -5.00 -5.99 -20.44
CA GLN A 337 -3.88 -5.55 -19.62
C GLN A 337 -2.59 -6.09 -20.19
N TYR A 338 -1.59 -5.23 -20.27
CA TYR A 338 -0.21 -5.56 -20.61
C TYR A 338 0.70 -5.28 -19.42
N SER A 339 1.67 -6.15 -19.18
CA SER A 339 2.75 -5.95 -18.23
C SER A 339 4.06 -6.47 -18.83
N ASN A 340 5.15 -5.71 -18.68
CA ASN A 340 6.49 -6.20 -19.04
C ASN A 340 6.99 -7.30 -18.09
N VAL A 341 6.35 -7.46 -16.93
CA VAL A 341 6.66 -8.50 -15.95
C VAL A 341 5.78 -9.72 -16.22
N HIS A 342 6.40 -10.89 -16.31
CA HIS A 342 5.75 -12.17 -16.45
C HIS A 342 4.79 -12.42 -15.28
N GLY A 343 3.55 -12.80 -15.58
CA GLY A 343 2.64 -13.29 -14.56
C GLY A 343 2.24 -12.23 -13.52
N ALA A 344 2.34 -10.94 -13.86
CA ALA A 344 1.96 -9.81 -13.00
C ALA A 344 0.45 -9.68 -12.71
N PHE A 345 -0.33 -10.70 -13.06
CA PHE A 345 -1.77 -10.79 -12.84
C PHE A 345 -2.01 -11.65 -11.61
N SER A 346 -2.97 -11.26 -10.76
CA SER A 346 -3.25 -11.92 -9.48
C SER A 346 -3.32 -13.44 -9.61
N ASN A 347 -2.21 -14.08 -9.31
CA ASN A 347 -2.01 -15.50 -9.25
C ASN A 347 -1.41 -15.76 -7.87
N SER A 348 -1.91 -16.78 -7.18
CA SER A 348 -1.70 -17.09 -5.76
C SER A 348 -0.25 -17.44 -5.36
N TYR A 349 0.74 -17.09 -6.16
CA TYR A 349 2.13 -17.51 -5.99
C TYR A 349 2.95 -16.38 -5.39
N ASN A 350 3.47 -16.69 -4.21
CA ASN A 350 4.14 -15.80 -3.26
C ASN A 350 5.40 -15.14 -3.87
N GLU A 351 5.62 -13.85 -3.63
CA GLU A 351 6.90 -13.15 -3.87
C GLU A 351 7.96 -13.63 -2.83
N SER A 352 8.32 -14.91 -2.89
CA SER A 352 9.27 -15.53 -1.96
C SER A 352 10.57 -15.93 -2.67
N LEU A 353 11.70 -15.69 -2.00
CA LEU A 353 13.05 -16.16 -2.32
C LEU A 353 13.22 -17.67 -2.40
N ASN A 354 12.19 -18.43 -2.03
CA ASN A 354 12.34 -19.86 -1.97
C ASN A 354 12.75 -20.39 -3.35
N ARG A 355 13.95 -20.97 -3.44
CA ARG A 355 14.49 -21.63 -4.64
C ARG A 355 13.57 -22.72 -5.20
N ARG A 356 12.54 -23.12 -4.44
CA ARG A 356 11.50 -24.09 -4.82
C ARG A 356 10.26 -23.45 -5.45
N ASN A 357 10.22 -22.12 -5.59
CA ASN A 357 9.10 -21.40 -6.19
C ASN A 357 9.21 -21.43 -7.73
N PHE A 358 9.02 -22.63 -8.30
CA PHE A 358 9.00 -22.84 -9.74
C PHE A 358 7.63 -22.48 -10.30
N TRP A 359 7.59 -21.45 -11.15
CA TRP A 359 6.43 -21.19 -11.99
C TRP A 359 6.35 -22.24 -13.08
N ASN A 360 5.21 -22.94 -13.17
CA ASN A 360 5.03 -24.11 -14.04
C ASN A 360 4.69 -23.75 -15.50
N THR A 361 5.09 -22.56 -15.96
CA THR A 361 4.86 -22.10 -17.33
C THR A 361 6.21 -21.86 -17.99
N ASN A 362 6.60 -22.75 -18.91
CA ASN A 362 7.81 -22.60 -19.75
C ASN A 362 7.63 -21.52 -20.84
N LYS A 363 6.90 -20.43 -20.54
CA LYS A 363 6.58 -19.37 -21.49
C LYS A 363 6.25 -18.08 -20.76
N ASP A 364 6.52 -16.96 -21.41
CA ASP A 364 6.17 -15.66 -20.86
C ASP A 364 4.68 -15.31 -21.03
N VAL A 365 4.12 -14.60 -20.05
CA VAL A 365 2.72 -14.15 -20.04
C VAL A 365 2.69 -12.68 -19.65
N HIS A 366 2.54 -11.85 -20.67
CA HIS A 366 2.53 -10.39 -20.56
C HIS A 366 1.18 -9.74 -20.87
N TRP A 367 0.30 -10.47 -21.55
CA TRP A 367 -1.01 -9.98 -21.96
C TRP A 367 -2.12 -10.77 -21.28
N HIS A 368 -3.13 -10.03 -20.82
CA HIS A 368 -4.33 -10.60 -20.23
C HIS A 368 -5.57 -9.93 -20.84
N TYR A 369 -6.56 -10.75 -21.20
CA TYR A 369 -7.80 -10.32 -21.82
C TYR A 369 -8.97 -10.83 -20.98
N LEU A 370 -9.95 -9.98 -20.73
CA LEU A 370 -11.12 -10.32 -19.93
C LEU A 370 -12.38 -9.71 -20.54
N ILE A 371 -13.49 -10.45 -20.48
CA ILE A 371 -14.83 -9.91 -20.69
C ILE A 371 -15.53 -10.01 -19.34
N SER A 372 -16.04 -8.89 -18.83
CA SER A 372 -16.77 -8.85 -17.55
C SER A 372 -18.19 -8.33 -17.74
N ILE A 373 -19.12 -8.94 -17.00
CA ILE A 373 -20.42 -8.35 -16.72
C ILE A 373 -20.38 -7.91 -15.26
N GLU A 374 -20.54 -6.61 -15.04
CA GLU A 374 -20.46 -6.01 -13.70
C GLU A 374 -21.79 -5.38 -13.34
N VAL A 375 -22.24 -5.64 -12.12
CA VAL A 375 -23.41 -4.99 -11.53
C VAL A 375 -22.94 -4.22 -10.31
N GLU A 376 -23.11 -2.91 -10.33
CA GLU A 376 -22.73 -2.05 -9.22
C GLU A 376 -23.98 -1.38 -8.63
N HIS A 377 -24.22 -1.62 -7.35
CA HIS A 377 -25.36 -1.13 -6.60
C HIS A 377 -24.91 -0.68 -5.20
N TRP A 378 -25.48 0.40 -4.69
CA TRP A 378 -25.33 0.78 -3.29
C TRP A 378 -26.35 0.00 -2.46
N PHE A 379 -25.90 -0.96 -1.65
CA PHE A 379 -26.73 -1.45 -0.56
C PHE A 379 -26.68 -0.42 0.58
N GLY A 380 -27.46 0.66 0.42
CA GLY A 380 -27.52 1.76 1.38
C GLY A 380 -28.91 2.35 1.41
N GLY A 381 -29.78 1.77 2.25
CA GLY A 381 -31.14 2.22 2.45
C GLY A 381 -31.62 1.93 3.88
N SER A 382 -31.10 2.69 4.85
CA SER A 382 -31.84 3.36 5.94
C SER A 382 -30.88 4.12 6.85
#